data_AF-A0A2A7BDB0-F1
#
_entry.id   AF-A0A2A7BDB0-F1
#
_cell.length_a   1.000
_cell.length_b   1.000
_cell.length_c   1.000
_cell.angle_alpha   90.00
_cell.angle_beta   90.00
_cell.angle_gamma   90.00
#
_symmetry.space_group_name_H-M   'P 1'
#
loop_
_entity.id
_entity.type
_entity.pdbx_description
1 polymer ?
#
loop_
_entity_poly.entity_id
_entity_poly.type
_entity_poly.pdbx_seq_one_letter_code
_entity_poly.pdbx_strand_id
1 'polypeptide(L)'
;MKFDTSLLLNLFAAAAMLVMGFRSFSKKHQMKFSDDEERAMWEKKFGVFYFFNAVVFAASPFLPHTSIGGSRLLSIGIAADIVFLLMYHAWKKGREDD
;
A
#
# COMPACT_ATOMS: atom_id res chain seq x y z
N MET A 1 19.62 20.64 -17.00
CA MET A 1 18.79 19.53 -16.51
C MET A 1 17.53 20.12 -15.92
N LYS A 2 16.34 19.83 -16.48
CA LYS A 2 15.08 20.13 -15.80
C LYS A 2 14.93 19.09 -14.70
N PHE A 3 14.87 19.55 -13.46
CA PHE A 3 14.74 18.67 -12.30
C PHE A 3 13.26 18.27 -12.20
N ASP A 4 12.94 17.03 -12.59
CA ASP A 4 11.57 16.53 -12.52
C ASP A 4 11.20 16.25 -11.06
N THR A 5 10.62 17.24 -10.40
CA THR A 5 10.13 17.18 -9.01
C THR A 5 9.14 16.02 -8.81
N SER A 6 8.36 15.67 -9.84
CA SER A 6 7.44 14.53 -9.86
C SER A 6 8.15 13.19 -9.75
N LEU A 7 9.31 13.02 -10.40
CA LEU A 7 10.10 11.80 -10.34
C LEU A 7 10.66 11.59 -8.94
N LEU A 8 11.16 12.65 -8.31
CA LEU A 8 11.65 12.59 -6.93
C LEU A 8 10.55 12.31 -5.92
N LEU A 9 9.38 12.94 -6.09
CA LEU A 9 8.25 12.68 -5.21
C LEU A 9 7.77 11.23 -5.33
N ASN A 10 7.70 10.68 -6.55
CA ASN A 10 7.33 9.29 -6.79
C ASN A 10 8.34 8.32 -6.20
N LEU A 11 9.64 8.60 -6.35
CA LEU A 11 10.71 7.77 -5.80
C LEU A 11 10.73 7.82 -4.26
N PHE A 12 10.50 9.00 -3.69
CA PHE A 12 10.41 9.18 -2.24
C PHE A 12 9.19 8.45 -1.67
N ALA A 13 8.03 8.55 -2.32
CA ALA A 13 6.83 7.82 -1.95
C ALA A 13 7.04 6.30 -2.03
N ALA A 14 7.65 5.81 -3.11
CA ALA A 14 8.00 4.40 -3.26
C ALA A 14 8.92 3.92 -2.14
N ALA A 15 9.98 4.68 -1.84
CA ALA A 15 10.91 4.34 -0.76
C ALA A 15 10.21 4.32 0.62
N ALA A 16 9.36 5.30 0.92
CA ALA A 16 8.61 5.35 2.16
C ALA A 16 7.66 4.15 2.30
N MET A 17 6.95 3.79 1.22
CA MET A 17 6.07 2.62 1.19
C MET A 17 6.86 1.32 1.36
N LEU A 18 8.05 1.21 0.76
CA LEU A 18 8.92 0.04 0.91
C LEU A 18 9.36 -0.14 2.37
N VAL A 19 9.77 0.95 3.03
CA VAL A 19 10.12 0.95 4.47
C VAL A 19 8.92 0.57 5.34
N MET A 20 7.73 1.10 5.05
CA MET A 20 6.50 0.74 5.75
C MET A 20 6.15 -0.75 5.54
N GLY A 21 6.31 -1.26 4.32
CA GLY A 21 6.12 -2.67 3.99
C GLY A 21 7.03 -3.58 4.81
N PHE A 22 8.34 -3.28 4.84
CA PHE A 22 9.30 -4.01 5.67
C PHE A 22 8.97 -3.95 7.16
N ARG A 23 8.58 -2.78 7.66
CA ARG A 23 8.16 -2.62 9.06
C ARG A 23 6.94 -3.46 9.38
N SER A 24 5.99 -3.57 8.47
CA SER A 24 4.78 -4.38 8.61
C SER A 24 5.09 -5.88 8.74
N PHE A 25 6.12 -6.37 8.06
CA PHE A 25 6.57 -7.76 8.19
C PHE A 25 7.50 -8.01 9.38
N SER A 26 8.27 -7.00 9.80
CA SER A 26 9.29 -7.13 10.85
C SER A 26 8.72 -7.11 12.28
N LYS A 27 7.46 -6.70 12.46
CA LYS A 27 6.81 -6.77 13.77
C LYS A 27 6.72 -8.23 14.24
N LYS A 28 7.52 -8.58 15.24
CA LYS A 28 7.39 -9.83 15.98
C LYS A 28 6.09 -9.79 16.78
N HIS A 29 5.04 -10.43 16.26
CA HIS A 29 3.81 -10.65 16.99
C HIS A 29 4.05 -11.66 18.12
N GLN A 30 4.03 -11.18 19.36
CA GLN A 30 3.82 -12.04 20.53
C GLN A 30 2.34 -12.44 20.51
N MET A 31 2.00 -13.51 19.79
CA MET A 31 0.62 -13.97 19.66
C MET A 31 0.14 -14.55 21.00
N LYS A 32 -0.76 -13.86 21.68
CA LYS A 32 -1.39 -14.40 22.90
C LYS A 32 -2.91 -14.54 22.82
N PHE A 33 -3.59 -14.03 21.79
CA PHE A 33 -5.05 -14.19 21.58
C PHE A 33 -5.45 -14.20 20.09
N SER A 34 -6.65 -14.69 19.79
CA SER A 34 -7.26 -14.69 18.43
C SER A 34 -7.21 -13.31 17.76
N ASP A 35 -7.52 -12.26 18.52
CA ASP A 35 -7.46 -10.86 18.07
C ASP A 35 -6.05 -10.39 17.67
N ASP A 36 -5.02 -10.91 18.34
CA ASP A 36 -3.63 -10.57 18.02
C ASP A 36 -3.15 -11.27 16.75
N GLU A 37 -3.69 -12.46 16.47
CA GLU A 37 -3.43 -13.20 15.24
C GLU A 37 -4.11 -12.55 14.04
N GLU A 38 -5.37 -12.12 14.16
CA GLU A 38 -6.06 -11.37 13.10
C GLU A 38 -5.40 -10.02 12.83
N ARG A 39 -4.99 -9.29 13.88
CA ARG A 39 -4.19 -8.06 13.73
C ARG A 39 -2.89 -8.34 13.01
N ALA A 40 -2.21 -9.44 13.33
CA ALA A 40 -1.00 -9.87 12.63
C ALA A 40 -1.26 -10.19 11.15
N MET A 41 -2.40 -10.81 10.83
CA MET A 41 -2.80 -11.05 9.44
C MET A 41 -3.02 -9.75 8.68
N TRP A 42 -3.71 -8.78 9.28
CA TRP A 42 -3.90 -7.46 8.67
C TRP A 42 -2.59 -6.71 8.47
N GLU A 43 -1.68 -6.72 9.45
CA GLU A 43 -0.36 -6.10 9.28
C GLU A 43 0.44 -6.77 8.15
N LYS A 44 0.36 -8.09 7.98
CA LYS A 44 0.96 -8.75 6.80
C LYS A 44 0.31 -8.31 5.49
N LYS A 45 -1.02 -8.19 5.45
CA LYS A 45 -1.77 -7.68 4.26
C LYS A 45 -1.36 -6.24 3.92
N PHE A 46 -1.20 -5.37 4.92
CA PHE A 46 -0.66 -4.02 4.73
C PHE A 46 0.78 -4.06 4.20
N GLY A 47 1.61 -4.97 4.69
CA GLY A 47 2.96 -5.18 4.18
C GLY A 47 2.98 -5.46 2.68
N VAL A 48 2.20 -6.45 2.23
CA VAL A 48 2.05 -6.79 0.80
C VAL A 48 1.52 -5.60 0.01
N PHE A 49 0.52 -4.91 0.53
CA PHE A 49 -0.10 -3.75 -0.10
C PHE A 49 0.90 -2.60 -0.31
N TYR A 50 1.70 -2.27 0.71
CA TYR A 50 2.74 -1.23 0.60
C TYR A 50 3.85 -1.61 -0.39
N PHE A 51 4.25 -2.89 -0.43
CA PHE A 51 5.22 -3.36 -1.43
C PHE A 51 4.68 -3.24 -2.85
N PHE A 52 3.44 -3.64 -3.09
CA PHE A 52 2.79 -3.49 -4.38
C PHE A 52 2.74 -2.02 -4.80
N ASN A 53 2.29 -1.14 -3.90
CA ASN A 53 2.21 0.29 -4.18
C ASN A 53 3.60 0.94 -4.41
N ALA A 54 4.64 0.49 -3.70
CA ALA A 54 6.01 0.93 -3.95
C ALA A 54 6.47 0.58 -5.38
N VAL A 55 6.16 -0.63 -5.86
CA VAL A 55 6.48 -1.06 -7.23
C VAL A 55 5.69 -0.25 -8.26
N VAL A 56 4.39 -0.03 -8.03
CA VAL A 56 3.54 0.78 -8.93
C VAL A 56 4.03 2.22 -9.00
N PHE A 57 4.39 2.84 -7.87
CA PHE A 57 4.93 4.19 -7.83
C PHE A 57 6.32 4.30 -8.46
N ALA A 58 7.18 3.29 -8.28
CA ALA A 58 8.49 3.24 -8.93
C ALA A 58 8.39 3.03 -10.45
N ALA A 59 7.39 2.27 -10.91
CA ALA A 59 7.11 2.03 -12.32
C ALA A 59 6.34 3.17 -12.99
N SER A 60 5.64 4.01 -12.21
CA SER A 60 4.81 5.13 -12.69
C SER A 60 5.52 6.06 -13.69
N PRO A 61 6.77 6.52 -13.45
CA PRO A 61 7.48 7.39 -14.39
C PRO A 61 7.82 6.73 -15.74
N PHE A 62 7.85 5.39 -15.78
CA PHE A 62 8.15 4.61 -16.98
C PHE A 62 6.88 4.20 -17.74
N LEU A 63 5.70 4.40 -17.14
CA LEU A 63 4.42 4.15 -17.79
C LEU A 63 4.04 5.35 -18.67
N PRO A 64 3.66 5.15 -19.94
CA PRO A 64 3.24 6.24 -20.81
C PRO A 64 1.90 6.81 -20.30
N HIS A 65 1.96 7.94 -19.59
CA HIS A 65 0.82 8.72 -19.13
C HIS A 65 -0.07 9.24 -20.27
N THR A 66 0.43 9.23 -21.51
CA THR A 66 -0.29 9.64 -22.73
C THR A 66 -1.05 8.48 -23.39
N SER A 67 -0.84 7.24 -22.94
CA SER A 67 -1.60 6.09 -23.43
C SER A 67 -2.81 5.83 -22.54
N ILE A 68 -3.94 5.53 -23.17
CA ILE A 68 -5.17 5.07 -22.50
C ILE A 68 -4.92 3.90 -21.53
N GLY A 69 -3.86 3.09 -21.75
CA GLY A 69 -3.48 1.98 -20.87
C GLY A 69 -2.80 2.41 -19.57
N GLY A 70 -1.90 3.40 -19.61
CA GLY A 70 -1.15 3.87 -18.43
C GLY A 70 -2.06 4.55 -17.39
N SER A 71 -3.02 5.35 -17.85
CA SER A 71 -4.02 5.98 -16.96
C SER A 71 -4.95 4.94 -16.31
N ARG A 72 -5.34 3.88 -17.03
CA ARG A 72 -6.22 2.83 -16.50
C ARG A 72 -5.54 2.03 -15.39
N LEU A 73 -4.25 1.73 -15.50
CA LEU A 73 -3.50 1.02 -14.46
C LEU A 73 -3.43 1.82 -13.16
N LEU A 74 -3.16 3.13 -13.25
CA LEU A 74 -3.18 4.01 -12.08
C LEU A 74 -4.59 4.11 -11.48
N SER A 75 -5.64 4.22 -12.31
CA SER A 75 -7.02 4.22 -11.82
C SER A 75 -7.41 2.91 -11.13
N ILE A 76 -7.00 1.76 -11.66
CA ILE A 76 -7.22 0.45 -11.04
C ILE A 76 -6.48 0.34 -9.72
N GLY A 77 -5.23 0.83 -9.64
CA GLY A 77 -4.47 0.90 -8.40
C GLY A 77 -5.20 1.71 -7.32
N ILE A 78 -5.64 2.92 -7.67
CA ILE A 78 -6.42 3.77 -6.74
C ILE A 78 -7.73 3.10 -6.32
N ALA A 79 -8.44 2.44 -7.23
CA ALA A 79 -9.66 1.71 -6.89
C ALA A 79 -9.38 0.55 -5.93
N ALA A 80 -8.32 -0.22 -6.17
CA ALA A 80 -7.88 -1.30 -5.28
C ALA A 80 -7.49 -0.76 -3.89
N ASP A 81 -6.81 0.39 -3.83
CA ASP A 81 -6.45 1.06 -2.58
C ASP A 81 -7.70 1.45 -1.78
N ILE A 82 -8.69 2.06 -2.44
CA ILE A 82 -9.96 2.45 -1.80
C ILE A 82 -10.68 1.22 -1.26
N VAL A 83 -10.79 0.14 -2.05
CA VAL A 83 -11.44 -1.10 -1.61
C VAL A 83 -10.70 -1.72 -0.43
N PHE A 84 -9.38 -1.75 -0.45
CA PHE A 84 -8.56 -2.28 0.64
C PHE A 84 -8.76 -1.49 1.94
N LEU A 85 -8.79 -0.16 1.84
CA LEU A 85 -9.05 0.73 2.99
C LEU A 85 -10.48 0.58 3.52
N LEU A 86 -11.48 0.43 2.65
CA LEU A 86 -12.86 0.17 3.05
C LEU A 86 -12.98 -1.18 3.78
N MET A 87 -12.31 -2.22 3.27
CA MET A 87 -12.30 -3.53 3.90
C MET A 87 -11.63 -3.48 5.28
N TYR A 88 -10.53 -2.75 5.41
CA TYR A 88 -9.89 -2.51 6.71
C TYR A 88 -10.79 -1.72 7.66
N HIS A 89 -11.45 -0.66 7.18
CA HIS A 89 -12.37 0.11 8.00
C HIS A 89 -13.56 -0.73 8.46
N ALA A 90 -14.14 -1.54 7.58
CA ALA A 90 -15.25 -2.42 7.93
C ALA A 90 -14.85 -3.45 8.99
N TRP A 91 -13.68 -4.08 8.81
CA TRP A 91 -13.12 -5.00 9.81
C TRP A 91 -12.83 -4.29 11.15
N LYS A 92 -12.25 -3.09 11.11
CA LYS A 92 -11.94 -2.33 12.33
C LYS A 92 -13.21 -1.93 13.08
N LYS A 93 -14.23 -1.45 12.36
CA LYS A 93 -15.52 -1.04 12.92
C LYS A 93 -16.27 -2.21 13.56
N GLY A 94 -16.24 -3.38 12.91
CA GLY A 94 -16.82 -4.60 13.48
C GLY A 94 -16.27 -4.98 14.86
N ARG A 95 -15.03 -4.56 15.20
CA ARG A 95 -14.45 -4.79 16.53
C ARG A 95 -14.62 -3.64 17.54
N GLU A 96 -15.13 -2.49 17.10
CA GLU A 96 -15.49 -1.40 18.02
C GLU A 96 -16.93 -1.57 18.53
N ASP A 97 -17.75 -2.32 17.80
CA ASP A 97 -19.15 -2.60 18.09
C ASP A 97 -19.37 -3.93 18.88
N ASP A 98 -18.32 -4.77 19.03
CA ASP A 98 -18.26 -6.01 19.84
C ASP A 98 -17.67 -5.77 21.23
#